data_AF-A0A543P106-F1
#
_entry.id   AF-A0A543P106-F1
#
_cell.length_a   1.000
_cell.length_b   1.000
_cell.length_c   1.000
_cell.angle_alpha   90.00
_cell.angle_beta   90.00
_cell.angle_gamma   90.00
#
_symmetry.space_group_name_H-M   'P 1'
#
loop_
_entity.id
_entity.type
_entity.pdbx_description
1 polymer ?
#
loop_
_entity_poly.entity_id
_entity_poly.type
_entity_poly.pdbx_seq_one_letter_code
_entity_poly.pdbx_strand_id
1 'polypeptide(L)'
;MTAPARDLRATLLRVAAEVVTESGVGEVSVRALARAAGVSHAAHRYHFASRSGLLSALAAEGHRMLAGALEEAATTSFLDVGVAYVAFAHDHPGHFAVMFAPDALDEDDPELAAARARTFSVLAAGVDALAVEGRIEDARAAVVAAWSLVHGLAVLAATGNLSGAGLAPPPGREALLELARRAAGMLYGSPEGGTGHA
;
A
#
# COMPACT_ATOMS: atom_id res chain seq x y z
N MET A 1 -11.25 32.51 4.79
CA MET A 1 -12.23 31.61 4.13
C MET A 1 -12.04 30.22 4.71
N THR A 2 -13.03 29.70 5.42
CA THR A 2 -13.03 28.35 6.02
C THR A 2 -13.32 27.32 4.93
N ALA A 3 -12.43 26.35 4.74
CA ALA A 3 -12.67 25.18 3.88
C ALA A 3 -13.97 24.45 4.31
N PRO A 4 -14.84 24.02 3.38
CA PRO A 4 -16.01 23.23 3.74
C PRO A 4 -15.61 21.93 4.47
N ALA A 5 -16.44 21.40 5.37
CA ALA A 5 -16.04 20.31 6.29
C ALA A 5 -15.47 19.03 5.61
N ARG A 6 -15.90 18.73 4.37
CA ARG A 6 -15.35 17.61 3.58
C ARG A 6 -13.93 17.89 3.06
N ASP A 7 -13.65 19.16 2.73
CA ASP A 7 -12.33 19.64 2.34
C ASP A 7 -11.36 19.60 3.53
N LEU A 8 -11.84 19.82 4.76
CA LEU A 8 -11.01 19.71 5.95
C LEU A 8 -10.54 18.28 6.23
N ARG A 9 -11.45 17.27 6.19
CA ARG A 9 -11.04 15.86 6.41
C ARG A 9 -9.98 15.44 5.39
N ALA A 10 -10.23 15.70 4.11
CA ALA A 10 -9.29 15.37 3.03
C ALA A 10 -7.95 16.11 3.18
N THR A 11 -7.99 17.40 3.54
CA THR A 11 -6.79 18.19 3.81
C THR A 11 -5.98 17.60 4.97
N LEU A 12 -6.63 17.21 6.07
CA LEU A 12 -5.94 16.61 7.22
C LEU A 12 -5.27 15.28 6.86
N LEU A 13 -5.94 14.43 6.07
CA LEU A 13 -5.36 13.16 5.61
C LEU A 13 -4.16 13.39 4.68
N ARG A 14 -4.27 14.33 3.73
CA ARG A 14 -3.17 14.70 2.83
C ARG A 14 -1.95 15.19 3.61
N VAL A 15 -2.12 16.14 4.53
CA VAL A 15 -1.01 16.67 5.34
C VAL A 15 -0.44 15.58 6.26
N ALA A 16 -1.28 14.67 6.78
CA ALA A 16 -0.79 13.53 7.54
C ALA A 16 0.09 12.61 6.69
N ALA A 17 -0.30 12.28 5.46
CA ALA A 17 0.50 11.48 4.55
C ALA A 17 1.87 12.15 4.24
N GLU A 18 1.88 13.47 4.06
CA GLU A 18 3.10 14.26 3.86
C GLU A 18 4.02 14.16 5.09
N VAL A 19 3.50 14.41 6.29
CA VAL A 19 4.27 14.30 7.54
C VAL A 19 4.84 12.90 7.74
N VAL A 20 4.07 11.85 7.45
CA VAL A 20 4.57 10.47 7.55
C VAL A 20 5.69 10.22 6.54
N THR A 21 5.55 10.73 5.32
CA THR A 21 6.58 10.57 4.29
C THR A 21 7.89 11.21 4.70
N GLU A 22 7.83 12.40 5.31
CA GLU A 22 9.02 13.16 5.69
C GLU A 22 9.65 12.71 7.02
N SER A 23 8.81 12.38 8.00
CA SER A 23 9.24 12.25 9.41
C SER A 23 8.80 10.93 10.07
N GLY A 24 8.02 10.10 9.38
CA GLY A 24 7.55 8.81 9.87
C GLY A 24 6.25 8.88 10.69
N VAL A 25 5.66 7.70 10.92
CA VAL A 25 4.35 7.55 11.56
C VAL A 25 4.32 8.16 12.97
N GLY A 26 5.42 8.02 13.74
CA GLY A 26 5.54 8.52 15.12
C GLY A 26 5.27 10.01 15.29
N GLU A 27 5.63 10.83 14.30
CA GLU A 27 5.60 12.29 14.39
C GLU A 27 4.22 12.90 14.11
N VAL A 28 3.24 12.07 13.73
CA VAL A 28 1.88 12.54 13.42
C VAL A 28 1.17 13.03 14.68
N SER A 29 0.82 14.32 14.69
CA SER A 29 0.06 14.98 15.74
C SER A 29 -1.18 15.68 15.19
N VAL A 30 -2.37 15.25 15.63
CA VAL A 30 -3.66 15.83 15.21
C VAL A 30 -3.71 17.35 15.46
N ARG A 31 -3.13 17.81 16.57
CA ARG A 31 -3.08 19.25 16.90
C ARG A 31 -2.13 20.01 15.99
N ALA A 32 -0.98 19.44 15.64
CA ALA A 32 -0.04 20.08 14.72
C ALA A 32 -0.64 20.16 13.32
N LEU A 33 -1.26 19.08 12.85
CA LEU A 33 -1.95 19.01 11.55
C LEU A 33 -3.10 20.01 11.46
N ALA A 34 -3.94 20.12 12.49
CA ALA A 34 -5.03 21.11 12.51
C ALA A 34 -4.51 22.56 12.42
N ARG A 35 -3.38 22.85 13.07
CA ARG A 35 -2.73 24.16 12.99
C ARG A 35 -2.18 24.43 11.59
N ALA A 36 -1.49 23.45 11.00
CA ALA A 36 -0.95 23.53 9.64
C ALA A 36 -2.05 23.69 8.59
N ALA A 37 -3.21 23.05 8.80
CA ALA A 37 -4.39 23.18 7.95
C ALA A 37 -5.21 24.47 8.18
N GLY A 38 -4.78 25.36 9.08
CA GLY A 38 -5.42 26.67 9.30
C GLY A 38 -6.81 26.61 9.94
N VAL A 39 -7.15 25.53 10.66
CA VAL A 39 -8.46 25.37 11.31
C VAL A 39 -8.43 25.59 12.82
N SER A 40 -9.55 26.10 13.36
CA SER A 40 -9.68 26.40 14.77
C SER A 40 -9.60 25.14 15.65
N HIS A 41 -9.17 25.32 16.88
CA HIS A 41 -8.88 24.27 17.86
C HIS A 41 -10.09 23.36 18.20
N ALA A 42 -11.31 23.69 17.76
CA ALA A 42 -12.52 22.89 17.96
C ALA A 42 -12.93 22.06 16.73
N ALA A 43 -12.56 22.48 15.51
CA ALA A 43 -13.07 21.87 14.28
C ALA A 43 -12.49 20.47 14.00
N HIS A 44 -11.24 20.21 14.39
CA HIS A 44 -10.59 18.90 14.14
C HIS A 44 -11.25 17.76 14.93
N ARG A 45 -11.77 18.02 16.13
CA ARG A 45 -12.43 17.00 16.97
C ARG A 45 -13.70 16.43 16.35
N TYR A 46 -14.33 17.18 15.44
CA TYR A 46 -15.49 16.68 14.68
C TYR A 46 -15.11 15.67 13.59
N HIS A 47 -13.84 15.60 13.20
CA HIS A 47 -13.37 14.68 12.16
C HIS A 47 -12.50 13.56 12.74
N PHE A 48 -11.59 13.89 13.65
CA PHE A 48 -10.68 12.93 14.26
C PHE A 48 -10.55 13.22 15.75
N ALA A 49 -11.13 12.35 16.57
CA ALA A 49 -11.10 12.45 18.03
C ALA A 49 -9.74 12.04 18.62
N SER A 50 -8.98 11.21 17.91
CA SER A 50 -7.70 10.66 18.34
C SER A 50 -6.69 10.57 17.19
N ARG A 51 -5.42 10.39 17.56
CA ARG A 51 -4.34 10.09 16.60
C ARG A 51 -4.59 8.75 15.91
N SER A 52 -5.00 7.72 16.65
CA SER A 52 -5.33 6.41 16.09
C SER A 52 -6.47 6.51 15.07
N GLY A 53 -7.54 7.26 15.35
CA GLY A 53 -8.64 7.45 14.40
C GLY A 53 -8.23 8.20 13.12
N LEU A 54 -7.33 9.19 13.22
CA LEU A 54 -6.75 9.85 12.05
C LEU A 54 -5.90 8.88 11.21
N LEU A 55 -5.06 8.08 11.87
CA LEU A 55 -4.20 7.11 11.18
C LEU A 55 -4.99 5.93 10.61
N SER A 56 -6.03 5.44 11.28
CA SER A 56 -6.95 4.43 10.76
C SER A 56 -7.69 4.93 9.53
N ALA A 57 -8.16 6.18 9.54
CA ALA A 57 -8.79 6.77 8.37
C ALA A 57 -7.81 6.94 7.18
N LEU A 58 -6.54 7.28 7.47
CA LEU A 58 -5.48 7.37 6.46
C LEU A 58 -5.12 5.99 5.91
N ALA A 59 -5.01 4.97 6.76
CA ALA A 59 -4.81 3.58 6.35
C ALA A 59 -5.98 3.08 5.50
N ALA A 60 -7.22 3.38 5.89
CA ALA A 60 -8.41 3.00 5.13
C ALA A 60 -8.44 3.68 3.75
N GLU A 61 -8.03 4.95 3.65
CA GLU A 61 -7.83 5.65 2.37
C GLU A 61 -6.77 4.95 1.52
N GLY A 62 -5.61 4.65 2.10
CA GLY A 62 -4.52 3.94 1.41
C GLY A 62 -4.95 2.56 0.90
N HIS A 63 -5.65 1.77 1.72
CA HIS A 63 -6.21 0.48 1.30
C HIS A 63 -7.23 0.61 0.16
N ARG A 64 -8.09 1.64 0.16
CA ARG A 64 -9.03 1.87 -0.95
C ARG A 64 -8.31 2.24 -2.25
N MET A 65 -7.28 3.08 -2.18
CA MET A 65 -6.45 3.45 -3.32
C MET A 65 -5.70 2.24 -3.87
N LEU A 66 -5.05 1.47 -2.99
CA LEU A 66 -4.34 0.26 -3.36
C LEU A 66 -5.30 -0.76 -3.99
N ALA A 67 -6.44 -1.04 -3.36
CA ALA A 67 -7.42 -1.97 -3.92
C ALA A 67 -7.85 -1.59 -5.34
N GLY A 68 -8.11 -0.30 -5.61
CA GLY A 68 -8.42 0.17 -6.97
C GLY A 68 -7.29 -0.10 -7.97
N ALA A 69 -6.04 0.19 -7.59
CA ALA A 69 -4.88 -0.08 -8.43
C ALA A 69 -4.66 -1.58 -8.69
N LEU A 70 -4.87 -2.43 -7.67
CA LEU A 70 -4.75 -3.88 -7.82
C LEU A 70 -5.87 -4.46 -8.69
N GLU A 71 -7.11 -3.97 -8.55
CA GLU A 71 -8.25 -4.39 -9.37
C GLU A 71 -8.03 -4.04 -10.85
N GLU A 72 -7.52 -2.85 -11.14
CA GLU A 72 -7.18 -2.44 -12.50
C GLU A 72 -6.08 -3.34 -13.08
N ALA A 73 -5.01 -3.57 -12.34
CA ALA A 73 -3.90 -4.42 -12.77
C ALA A 73 -4.30 -5.89 -12.98
N ALA A 74 -5.23 -6.40 -12.15
CA ALA A 74 -5.73 -7.77 -12.25
C ALA A 74 -6.46 -8.05 -13.56
N THR A 75 -6.92 -7.02 -14.29
CA THR A 75 -7.50 -7.19 -15.64
C THR A 75 -6.46 -7.61 -16.68
N THR A 76 -5.18 -7.41 -16.42
CA THR A 76 -4.09 -7.73 -17.33
C THR A 76 -3.39 -9.03 -16.93
N SER A 77 -2.83 -9.09 -15.72
CA SER A 77 -2.18 -10.30 -15.22
C SER A 77 -1.96 -10.26 -13.70
N PHE A 78 -1.79 -11.42 -13.07
CA PHE A 78 -1.39 -11.47 -11.66
C PHE A 78 0.02 -10.89 -11.41
N LEU A 79 0.90 -10.96 -12.40
CA LEU A 79 2.20 -10.31 -12.34
C LEU A 79 2.07 -8.78 -12.17
N ASP A 80 1.16 -8.17 -12.93
CA ASP A 80 0.91 -6.73 -12.88
C ASP A 80 0.28 -6.30 -11.55
N VAL A 81 -0.48 -7.17 -10.86
CA VAL A 81 -0.95 -6.92 -9.48
C VAL A 81 0.24 -6.71 -8.53
N GLY A 82 1.27 -7.55 -8.63
CA GLY A 82 2.48 -7.41 -7.84
C GLY A 82 3.26 -6.12 -8.16
N VAL A 83 3.35 -5.76 -9.44
CA VAL A 83 3.99 -4.51 -9.88
C VAL A 83 3.20 -3.29 -9.39
N ALA A 84 1.87 -3.32 -9.46
CA ALA A 84 0.99 -2.27 -8.97
C ALA A 84 1.11 -2.07 -7.45
N TYR A 85 1.31 -3.15 -6.69
CA TYR A 85 1.58 -3.08 -5.25
C TYR A 85 2.86 -2.28 -4.95
N VAL A 86 3.96 -2.58 -5.65
CA VAL A 86 5.23 -1.86 -5.48
C VAL A 86 5.13 -0.42 -5.97
N ALA A 87 4.42 -0.18 -7.07
CA ALA A 87 4.14 1.16 -7.57
C ALA A 87 3.39 2.00 -6.54
N PHE A 88 2.34 1.45 -5.93
CA PHE A 88 1.59 2.13 -4.88
C PHE A 88 2.47 2.51 -3.69
N ALA A 89 3.34 1.60 -3.23
CA ALA A 89 4.25 1.88 -2.13
C ALA A 89 5.24 3.00 -2.44
N HIS A 90 5.69 3.08 -3.71
CA HIS A 90 6.58 4.13 -4.19
C HIS A 90 5.86 5.49 -4.34
N ASP A 91 4.66 5.49 -4.91
CA ASP A 91 3.89 6.69 -5.24
C ASP A 91 3.19 7.30 -4.01
N HIS A 92 2.90 6.47 -3.00
CA HIS A 92 2.17 6.85 -1.78
C HIS A 92 2.87 6.37 -0.49
N PRO A 93 4.13 6.76 -0.24
CA PRO A 93 4.94 6.24 0.86
C PRO A 93 4.34 6.51 2.24
N GLY A 94 3.75 7.70 2.45
CA GLY A 94 3.07 8.06 3.70
C GLY A 94 1.86 7.18 4.01
N HIS A 95 1.00 6.92 3.02
CA HIS A 95 -0.12 5.98 3.18
C HIS A 95 0.39 4.57 3.45
N PHE A 96 1.35 4.10 2.64
CA PHE A 96 1.90 2.75 2.75
C PHE A 96 2.50 2.49 4.13
N ALA A 97 3.30 3.43 4.66
CA ALA A 97 3.90 3.29 5.98
C ALA A 97 2.85 3.17 7.10
N VAL A 98 1.73 3.90 7.02
CA VAL A 98 0.66 3.85 8.03
C VAL A 98 -0.15 2.56 7.94
N MET A 99 -0.44 2.07 6.74
CA MET A 99 -1.22 0.84 6.51
C MET A 99 -0.62 -0.38 7.20
N PHE A 100 0.71 -0.42 7.36
CA PHE A 100 1.45 -1.54 7.95
C PHE A 100 2.06 -1.21 9.33
N ALA A 101 1.47 -0.26 10.06
CA ALA A 101 1.85 0.11 11.42
C ALA A 101 0.74 -0.22 12.44
N PRO A 102 0.44 -1.51 12.72
CA PRO A 102 -0.73 -1.93 13.49
C PRO A 102 -0.84 -1.28 14.88
N ASP A 103 0.29 -1.08 15.57
CA ASP A 103 0.33 -0.45 16.90
C ASP A 103 -0.15 1.02 16.91
N ALA A 104 -0.24 1.65 15.74
CA ALA A 104 -0.69 3.04 15.59
C ALA A 104 -2.17 3.16 15.21
N LEU A 105 -2.83 2.04 14.90
CA LEU A 105 -4.17 1.99 14.34
C LEU A 105 -5.21 1.56 15.38
N ASP A 106 -6.43 2.01 15.17
CA ASP A 106 -7.62 1.45 15.79
C ASP A 106 -8.09 0.24 14.96
N GLU A 107 -7.83 -0.97 15.46
CA GLU A 107 -8.15 -2.24 14.77
C GLU A 107 -9.65 -2.55 14.78
N ASP A 108 -10.44 -1.89 15.63
CA ASP A 108 -11.90 -2.02 15.69
C ASP A 108 -12.60 -1.06 14.70
N ASP A 109 -11.85 -0.24 13.94
CA ASP A 109 -12.39 0.67 12.95
C ASP A 109 -13.02 -0.11 11.76
N PRO A 110 -14.35 0.00 11.54
CA PRO A 110 -15.04 -0.76 10.51
C PRO A 110 -14.70 -0.31 9.08
N GLU A 111 -14.35 0.97 8.87
CA GLU A 111 -13.92 1.45 7.56
C GLU A 111 -12.56 0.86 7.19
N LEU A 112 -11.65 0.79 8.17
CA LEU A 112 -10.34 0.16 8.00
C LEU A 112 -10.48 -1.33 7.70
N ALA A 113 -11.30 -2.04 8.48
CA ALA A 113 -11.55 -3.46 8.27
C ALA A 113 -12.11 -3.75 6.87
N ALA A 114 -13.11 -2.99 6.42
CA ALA A 114 -13.70 -3.14 5.08
C ALA A 114 -12.68 -2.84 3.95
N ALA A 115 -11.88 -1.78 4.09
CA ALA A 115 -10.88 -1.42 3.09
C ALA A 115 -9.74 -2.46 2.99
N ARG A 116 -9.28 -2.97 4.14
CA ARG A 116 -8.32 -4.09 4.20
C ARG A 116 -8.87 -5.34 3.52
N ALA A 117 -10.09 -5.74 3.86
CA ALA A 117 -10.73 -6.92 3.28
C ALA A 117 -10.78 -6.85 1.74
N ARG A 118 -11.16 -5.69 1.18
CA ARG A 118 -11.16 -5.47 -0.28
C ARG A 118 -9.76 -5.58 -0.90
N THR A 119 -8.74 -5.03 -0.25
CA THR A 119 -7.36 -5.13 -0.74
C THR A 119 -6.91 -6.60 -0.81
N PHE A 120 -7.11 -7.34 0.28
CA PHE A 120 -6.63 -8.72 0.39
C PHE A 120 -7.47 -9.71 -0.42
N SER A 121 -8.75 -9.41 -0.71
CA SER A 121 -9.53 -10.25 -1.62
C SER A 121 -8.98 -10.24 -3.05
N VAL A 122 -8.44 -9.11 -3.52
CA VAL A 122 -7.82 -9.01 -4.86
C VAL A 122 -6.50 -9.80 -4.89
N LEU A 123 -5.68 -9.68 -3.84
CA LEU A 123 -4.45 -10.45 -3.72
C LEU A 123 -4.71 -11.96 -3.65
N ALA A 124 -5.76 -12.38 -2.94
CA ALA A 124 -6.16 -13.78 -2.84
C ALA A 124 -6.69 -14.34 -4.17
N ALA A 125 -7.55 -13.59 -4.87
CA ALA A 125 -8.18 -14.04 -6.11
C ALA A 125 -7.17 -14.43 -7.21
N GLY A 126 -6.04 -13.71 -7.29
CA GLY A 126 -5.00 -14.04 -8.27
C GLY A 126 -4.24 -15.34 -7.95
N VAL A 127 -4.12 -15.71 -6.68
CA VAL A 127 -3.52 -16.99 -6.26
C VAL A 127 -4.52 -18.14 -6.40
N ASP A 128 -5.80 -17.91 -6.13
CA ASP A 128 -6.84 -18.93 -6.32
C ASP A 128 -6.90 -19.40 -7.77
N ALA A 129 -6.70 -18.49 -8.75
CA ALA A 129 -6.60 -18.84 -10.16
C ALA A 129 -5.43 -19.83 -10.44
N LEU A 130 -4.27 -19.62 -9.81
CA LEU A 130 -3.11 -20.51 -9.93
C LEU A 130 -3.32 -21.86 -9.23
N ALA A 131 -4.08 -21.88 -8.13
CA ALA A 131 -4.45 -23.11 -7.43
C ALA A 131 -5.40 -23.99 -8.28
N VAL A 132 -6.37 -23.37 -8.98
CA VAL A 132 -7.29 -24.07 -9.89
C VAL A 132 -6.55 -24.77 -11.05
N GLU A 133 -5.42 -24.22 -11.49
CA GLU A 133 -4.55 -24.84 -12.50
C GLU A 133 -3.76 -26.06 -11.98
N GLY A 134 -3.93 -26.44 -10.70
CA GLY A 134 -3.24 -27.57 -10.07
C GLY A 134 -1.77 -27.28 -9.76
N ARG A 135 -1.35 -26.01 -9.79
CA ARG A 135 0.05 -25.59 -9.58
C ARG A 135 0.38 -25.34 -8.10
N ILE A 136 -0.63 -25.26 -7.23
CA ILE A 136 -0.49 -24.88 -5.82
C ILE A 136 -1.41 -25.75 -4.95
N GLU A 137 -0.86 -26.41 -3.94
CA GLU A 137 -1.62 -27.25 -2.98
C GLU A 137 -2.18 -26.46 -1.79
N ASP A 138 -1.46 -25.43 -1.31
CA ASP A 138 -1.89 -24.55 -0.22
C ASP A 138 -2.02 -23.09 -0.71
N ALA A 139 -3.24 -22.72 -1.10
CA ALA A 139 -3.55 -21.38 -1.60
C ALA A 139 -3.21 -20.28 -0.58
N ARG A 140 -3.41 -20.53 0.73
CA ARG A 140 -3.10 -19.54 1.77
C ARG A 140 -1.60 -19.29 1.85
N ALA A 141 -0.80 -20.35 1.86
CA ALA A 141 0.66 -20.22 1.87
C ALA A 141 1.16 -19.48 0.62
N ALA A 142 0.57 -19.74 -0.54
CA ALA A 142 0.91 -19.04 -1.77
C ALA A 142 0.55 -17.54 -1.75
N VAL A 143 -0.60 -17.15 -1.19
CA VAL A 143 -0.95 -15.72 -0.98
C VAL A 143 0.07 -15.05 -0.07
N VAL A 144 0.44 -15.71 1.04
CA VAL A 144 1.44 -15.18 1.96
C VAL A 144 2.80 -15.03 1.28
N ALA A 145 3.24 -16.03 0.51
CA ALA A 145 4.50 -15.98 -0.23
C ALA A 145 4.51 -14.84 -1.26
N ALA A 146 3.42 -14.70 -2.03
CA ALA A 146 3.26 -13.65 -3.02
C ALA A 146 3.31 -12.27 -2.41
N TRP A 147 2.51 -12.07 -1.37
CA TRP A 147 2.48 -10.81 -0.67
C TRP A 147 3.82 -10.49 -0.01
N SER A 148 4.49 -11.49 0.61
CA SER A 148 5.80 -11.32 1.23
C SER A 148 6.86 -10.83 0.25
N LEU A 149 6.88 -11.35 -0.99
CA LEU A 149 7.83 -10.91 -2.00
C LEU A 149 7.65 -9.43 -2.34
N VAL A 150 6.44 -9.04 -2.73
CA VAL A 150 6.18 -7.66 -3.21
C VAL A 150 6.19 -6.66 -2.07
N HIS A 151 5.72 -7.06 -0.88
CA HIS A 151 5.80 -6.24 0.33
C HIS A 151 7.25 -6.08 0.78
N GLY A 152 8.02 -7.16 0.82
CA GLY A 152 9.44 -7.12 1.15
C GLY A 152 10.22 -6.21 0.19
N LEU A 153 10.01 -6.36 -1.12
CA LEU A 153 10.63 -5.47 -2.12
C LEU A 153 10.26 -4.00 -1.90
N ALA A 154 8.98 -3.71 -1.70
CA ALA A 154 8.50 -2.36 -1.43
C ALA A 154 9.15 -1.74 -0.17
N VAL A 155 9.19 -2.49 0.93
CA VAL A 155 9.80 -2.04 2.20
C VAL A 155 11.31 -1.85 2.04
N LEU A 156 12.01 -2.79 1.41
CA LEU A 156 13.46 -2.70 1.18
C LEU A 156 13.82 -1.49 0.31
N ALA A 157 13.00 -1.18 -0.70
CA ALA A 157 13.16 0.02 -1.53
C ALA A 157 12.87 1.30 -0.72
N ALA A 158 11.74 1.37 -0.02
CA ALA A 158 11.31 2.54 0.74
C ALA A 158 12.27 2.92 1.87
N THR A 159 12.92 1.93 2.49
CA THR A 159 13.87 2.13 3.59
C THR A 159 15.30 2.36 3.13
N GLY A 160 15.57 2.35 1.82
CA GLY A 160 16.93 2.49 1.27
C GLY A 160 17.84 1.28 1.50
N ASN A 161 17.31 0.17 2.04
CA ASN A 161 18.08 -1.05 2.30
C ASN A 161 18.62 -1.69 1.00
N LEU A 162 17.91 -1.57 -0.12
CA LEU A 162 18.45 -2.00 -1.42
C LEU A 162 19.73 -1.23 -1.78
N SER A 163 19.75 0.08 -1.55
CA SER A 163 20.91 0.93 -1.81
C SER A 163 22.06 0.59 -0.86
N GLY A 164 21.75 0.43 0.43
CA GLY A 164 22.74 0.04 1.44
C GLY A 164 23.39 -1.32 1.16
N ALA A 165 22.63 -2.26 0.57
CA ALA A 165 23.13 -3.57 0.16
C ALA A 165 23.83 -3.57 -1.21
N GLY A 166 23.87 -2.46 -1.93
CA GLY A 166 24.42 -2.40 -3.30
C GLY A 166 23.55 -3.12 -4.35
N LEU A 167 22.26 -3.33 -4.06
CA LEU A 167 21.29 -4.03 -4.90
C LEU A 167 20.23 -3.09 -5.50
N ALA A 168 20.35 -1.78 -5.26
CA ALA A 168 19.40 -0.82 -5.80
C ALA A 168 19.42 -0.79 -7.34
N PRO A 169 18.24 -0.76 -7.98
CA PRO A 169 18.18 -0.42 -9.38
C PRO A 169 18.61 1.04 -9.59
N PRO A 170 18.82 1.49 -10.84
CA PRO A 170 18.96 2.92 -11.13
C PRO A 170 17.85 3.74 -10.45
N PRO A 171 18.13 4.96 -9.98
CA PRO A 171 17.11 5.80 -9.36
C PRO A 171 15.91 6.00 -10.27
N GLY A 172 14.70 5.95 -9.70
CA GLY A 172 13.46 6.25 -10.39
C GLY A 172 12.44 5.12 -10.32
N ARG A 173 11.18 5.53 -10.46
CA ARG A 173 10.00 4.65 -10.40
C ARG A 173 10.09 3.49 -11.39
N GLU A 174 10.37 3.79 -12.66
CA GLU A 174 10.38 2.80 -13.75
C GLU A 174 11.38 1.66 -13.51
N ALA A 175 12.59 1.99 -13.04
CA ALA A 175 13.61 1.01 -12.75
C ALA A 175 13.24 0.10 -11.56
N LEU A 176 12.57 0.64 -10.54
CA LEU A 176 12.01 -0.14 -9.44
C LEU A 176 10.88 -1.07 -9.92
N LEU A 177 9.99 -0.59 -10.78
CA LEU A 177 8.91 -1.42 -11.33
C LEU A 177 9.42 -2.53 -12.24
N GLU A 178 10.47 -2.27 -13.01
CA GLU A 178 11.13 -3.29 -13.80
C GLU A 178 11.81 -4.34 -12.92
N LEU A 179 12.46 -3.94 -11.81
CA LEU A 179 12.97 -4.88 -10.81
C LEU A 179 11.83 -5.72 -10.21
N ALA A 180 10.70 -5.10 -9.86
CA ALA A 180 9.53 -5.80 -9.33
C ALA A 180 8.98 -6.82 -10.32
N ARG A 181 8.87 -6.45 -11.60
CA ARG A 181 8.41 -7.36 -12.67
C ARG A 181 9.34 -8.56 -12.82
N ARG A 182 10.65 -8.34 -12.82
CA ARG A 182 11.65 -9.43 -12.89
C ARG A 182 11.59 -10.33 -11.65
N ALA A 183 11.52 -9.75 -10.46
CA ALA A 183 11.45 -10.49 -9.20
C ALA A 183 10.20 -11.38 -9.13
N ALA A 184 9.04 -10.82 -9.46
CA ALA A 184 7.79 -11.58 -9.48
C ALA A 184 7.75 -12.61 -10.63
N GLY A 185 8.28 -12.29 -11.80
CA GLY A 185 8.37 -13.23 -12.93
C GLY A 185 9.19 -14.48 -12.63
N MET A 186 10.20 -14.39 -11.75
CA MET A 186 10.99 -15.56 -11.31
C MET A 186 10.17 -16.56 -10.46
N LEU A 187 9.11 -16.13 -9.78
CA LEU A 187 8.27 -16.99 -8.94
C LEU A 187 7.00 -17.47 -9.64
N TYR A 188 6.42 -16.65 -10.51
CA TYR A 188 5.13 -16.96 -11.16
C TYR A 188 5.25 -17.55 -12.57
N GLY A 189 6.45 -17.50 -13.16
CA GLY A 189 6.71 -17.86 -14.55
C GLY A 189 6.54 -16.65 -15.47
N SER A 190 7.30 -16.62 -16.56
CA SER A 190 7.18 -15.55 -17.58
C SER A 190 5.84 -15.66 -18.32
N PRO A 191 5.22 -14.56 -18.75
CA PRO A 191 4.00 -14.58 -19.56
C PRO A 191 4.19 -15.23 -20.95
N GLU A 192 5.43 -15.55 -21.33
CA GLU A 192 5.73 -16.27 -22.56
C GLU A 192 5.72 -17.79 -22.33
N GLY A 193 4.55 -18.40 -22.50
CA GLY A 193 4.47 -19.82 -22.84
C GLY A 193 4.69 -20.00 -24.34
N GLY A 194 5.73 -20.72 -24.75
CA GLY A 194 5.97 -21.01 -26.18
C GLY A 194 7.16 -21.92 -26.51
N THR A 195 6.94 -23.23 -26.45
CA THR A 195 7.58 -24.29 -27.27
C THR A 195 9.10 -24.24 -27.51
N GLY A 196 9.84 -24.97 -26.70
CA GLY A 196 11.15 -25.54 -27.05
C GLY A 196 11.08 -27.05 -27.02
N HIS A 197 10.57 -27.65 -28.10
CA HIS A 197 10.76 -29.07 -28.38
C HIS A 197 12.12 -29.20 -29.08
N ALA A 198 13.10 -29.80 -28.40
CA ALA A 198 14.21 -30.57 -28.97
C ALA A 198 14.93 -31.31 -27.83
#